data_AF-A0A7C0VFD3-F1
#
_entry.id   AF-A0A7C0VFD3-F1
#
_cell.length_a   1.000
_cell.length_b   1.000
_cell.length_c   1.000
_cell.angle_alpha   90.00
_cell.angle_beta   90.00
_cell.angle_gamma   90.00
#
_symmetry.space_group_name_H-M   'P 1'
#
loop_
_entity.id
_entity.type
_entity.pdbx_description
1 polymer ?
#
loop_
_entity_poly.entity_id
_entity_poly.type
_entity_poly.pdbx_seq_one_letter_code
_entity_poly.pdbx_strand_id
1 'polypeptide(L)'
;MKSILGKRLRQLREEANLSQSDLARAVGLSHEHIWNLEHGKRQPSLETLAKLADFFNKDVSFFLAEKEAAFSLLLKEKSLNRKVRTYLRHFKSYAEIYLRLESLTGLKATPAPIYQTPSPDQLAHEERQRLQLGTDPVGDIFSLLEINGLRLVRQALGKDTDIVGIFIFFDQEQAAFGLINASLPEEDQVVEAAHLYSHYLKDRFGGPLIDNSDVFLDYYLSLYHPREKFAQEFALAFLLPPTKLQEILEREIKKSILHYEDILYLHRLLKISIKAILSMLLRQEIISPTRYKTFLKFDSEKGEKLCFKDLFPPSKGKLKRGQIINSDRFCRLAIEALRKKKITTEEAADLLHSDVNELSAWLAI
;
A
#
# COMPACT_ATOMS: atom_id res chain seq x y z
N MET A 1 -28.40 9.00 13.06
CA MET A 1 -27.31 8.49 12.20
C MET A 1 -26.14 9.47 12.27
N LYS A 2 -24.94 9.05 12.71
CA LYS A 2 -23.74 9.92 12.72
C LYS A 2 -23.38 10.25 11.27
N SER A 3 -23.28 11.54 10.91
CA SER A 3 -22.91 11.93 9.55
C SER A 3 -21.44 11.55 9.27
N ILE A 4 -21.17 10.95 8.11
CA ILE A 4 -19.82 10.53 7.67
C ILE A 4 -18.89 11.75 7.59
N LEU A 5 -19.42 12.88 7.13
CA LEU A 5 -18.74 14.16 7.13
C LEU A 5 -18.23 14.53 8.52
N GLY A 6 -19.08 14.40 9.55
CA GLY A 6 -18.70 14.73 10.93
C GLY A 6 -17.54 13.88 11.44
N LYS A 7 -17.50 12.60 11.07
CA LYS A 7 -16.37 11.71 11.38
C LYS A 7 -15.09 12.13 10.66
N ARG A 8 -15.16 12.40 9.35
CA ARG A 8 -14.01 12.85 8.55
C ARG A 8 -13.46 14.20 9.03
N LEU A 9 -14.35 15.13 9.36
CA LEU A 9 -13.99 16.42 9.92
C LEU A 9 -13.29 16.27 11.27
N ARG A 10 -13.87 15.48 12.16
CA ARG A 10 -13.27 15.18 13.47
C ARG A 10 -11.90 14.54 13.32
N GLN A 11 -11.78 13.60 12.40
CA GLN A 11 -10.54 12.91 12.13
C GLN A 11 -9.47 13.85 11.58
N LEU A 12 -9.77 14.65 10.53
CA LEU A 12 -8.82 15.63 10.00
C LEU A 12 -8.38 16.63 11.07
N ARG A 13 -9.30 17.04 11.94
CA ARG A 13 -8.99 17.88 13.09
C ARG A 13 -8.01 17.21 14.05
N GLU A 14 -8.27 15.95 14.39
CA GLU A 14 -7.43 15.14 15.28
C GLU A 14 -6.06 14.83 14.64
N GLU A 15 -5.99 14.63 13.33
CA GLU A 15 -4.74 14.47 12.55
C GLU A 15 -3.91 15.75 12.54
N ALA A 16 -4.57 16.91 12.48
CA ALA A 16 -3.92 18.21 12.56
C ALA A 16 -3.56 18.63 14.01
N ASN A 17 -3.80 17.77 15.01
CA ASN A 17 -3.61 18.06 16.44
C ASN A 17 -4.35 19.32 16.94
N LEU A 18 -5.53 19.58 16.38
CA LEU A 18 -6.32 20.77 16.72
C LEU A 18 -7.42 20.40 17.74
N SER A 19 -7.68 21.27 18.70
CA SER A 19 -8.96 21.23 19.42
C SER A 19 -10.09 21.71 18.51
N GLN A 20 -11.35 21.41 18.86
CA GLN A 20 -12.51 21.94 18.12
C GLN A 20 -12.48 23.48 18.09
N SER A 21 -11.96 24.11 19.14
CA SER A 21 -11.78 25.57 19.24
C SER A 21 -10.70 26.08 18.30
N ASP A 22 -9.60 25.34 18.13
CA ASP A 22 -8.51 25.75 17.25
C ASP A 22 -8.91 25.64 15.78
N LEU A 23 -9.60 24.55 15.41
CA LEU A 23 -10.16 24.43 14.07
C LEU A 23 -11.18 25.54 13.81
N ALA A 24 -12.10 25.78 14.74
CA ALA A 24 -13.09 26.85 14.64
C ALA A 24 -12.43 28.20 14.36
N ARG A 25 -11.36 28.52 15.10
CA ARG A 25 -10.58 29.76 14.90
C ARG A 25 -9.90 29.80 13.52
N ALA A 26 -9.30 28.69 13.10
CA ALA A 26 -8.55 28.61 11.84
C ALA A 26 -9.45 28.77 10.60
N VAL A 27 -10.67 28.24 10.63
CA VAL A 27 -11.61 28.30 9.50
C VAL A 27 -12.69 29.39 9.64
N GLY A 28 -12.61 30.21 10.68
CA GLY A 28 -13.55 31.32 10.91
C GLY A 28 -14.98 30.87 11.24
N LEU A 29 -15.12 29.78 12.01
CA LEU A 29 -16.40 29.23 12.48
C LEU A 29 -16.48 29.29 14.02
N SER A 30 -17.66 29.05 14.59
CA SER A 30 -17.79 28.92 16.06
C SER A 30 -17.46 27.50 16.53
N HIS A 31 -16.95 27.38 17.76
CA HIS A 31 -16.72 26.07 18.40
C HIS A 31 -17.97 25.19 18.36
N GLU A 32 -19.13 25.76 18.67
CA GLU A 32 -20.42 25.07 18.62
C GLU A 32 -20.77 24.60 17.20
N HIS A 33 -20.42 25.38 16.18
CA HIS A 33 -20.62 25.00 14.79
C HIS A 33 -19.76 23.77 14.45
N ILE A 34 -18.47 23.79 14.76
CA ILE A 34 -17.58 22.62 14.56
C ILE A 34 -18.09 21.39 15.33
N TRP A 35 -18.45 21.55 16.60
CA TRP A 35 -18.99 20.44 17.40
C TRP A 35 -20.25 19.83 16.77
N ASN A 36 -21.18 20.69 16.33
CA ASN A 36 -22.41 20.25 15.67
C ASN A 36 -22.15 19.55 14.32
N LEU A 37 -21.15 20.01 13.56
CA LEU A 37 -20.71 19.34 12.34
C LEU A 37 -20.13 17.95 12.65
N GLU A 38 -19.20 17.85 13.61
CA GLU A 38 -18.55 16.60 13.98
C GLU A 38 -19.51 15.54 14.52
N HIS A 39 -20.55 15.97 15.25
CA HIS A 39 -21.58 15.09 15.77
C HIS A 39 -22.71 14.82 14.76
N GLY A 40 -22.65 15.43 13.57
CA GLY A 40 -23.67 15.28 12.53
C GLY A 40 -25.02 15.89 12.90
N LYS A 41 -25.04 16.84 13.84
CA LYS A 41 -26.24 17.58 14.25
C LYS A 41 -26.59 18.71 13.30
N ARG A 42 -25.62 19.18 12.51
CA ARG A 42 -25.80 20.23 11.50
C ARG A 42 -25.10 19.83 10.20
N GLN A 43 -25.72 20.15 9.08
CA GLN A 43 -25.12 20.05 7.75
C GLN A 43 -24.31 21.34 7.48
N PRO A 44 -23.07 21.26 6.96
CA PRO A 44 -22.31 22.44 6.59
C PRO A 44 -22.90 23.11 5.34
N SER A 45 -22.77 24.43 5.24
CA SER A 45 -23.01 25.14 3.98
C SER A 45 -21.88 24.85 2.99
N LEU A 46 -22.10 25.10 1.69
CA LEU A 46 -21.05 24.97 0.68
C LEU A 46 -19.82 25.84 1.00
N GLU A 47 -20.05 27.05 1.52
CA GLU A 47 -18.99 27.97 1.96
C GLU A 47 -18.18 27.39 3.14
N THR A 48 -18.86 26.86 4.16
CA THR A 48 -18.21 26.18 5.28
C THR A 48 -17.38 24.99 4.79
N LEU A 49 -17.93 24.24 3.84
CA LEU A 49 -17.28 23.06 3.30
C LEU A 49 -16.05 23.38 2.46
N ALA A 50 -16.10 24.46 1.66
CA ALA A 50 -14.96 25.00 0.93
C ALA A 50 -13.85 25.46 1.90
N LYS A 51 -14.20 26.19 2.97
CA LYS A 51 -13.24 26.61 4.00
C LYS A 51 -12.53 25.43 4.67
N LEU A 52 -13.27 24.37 4.96
CA LEU A 52 -12.71 23.14 5.54
C LEU A 52 -11.83 22.39 4.52
N ALA A 53 -12.27 22.29 3.28
CA ALA A 53 -11.52 21.69 2.17
C ALA A 53 -10.17 22.38 1.95
N ASP A 54 -10.19 23.71 1.82
CA ASP A 54 -8.98 24.52 1.64
C ASP A 54 -8.03 24.39 2.82
N PHE A 55 -8.55 24.45 4.05
CA PHE A 55 -7.75 24.35 5.27
C PHE A 55 -7.02 23.00 5.39
N PHE A 56 -7.69 21.90 5.06
CA PHE A 56 -7.12 20.56 5.14
C PHE A 56 -6.42 20.10 3.85
N ASN A 57 -6.36 20.96 2.83
CA ASN A 57 -5.86 20.63 1.50
C ASN A 57 -6.52 19.35 0.95
N LYS A 58 -7.86 19.30 1.03
CA LYS A 58 -8.72 18.22 0.51
C LYS A 58 -9.71 18.80 -0.48
N ASP A 59 -10.15 18.01 -1.45
CA ASP A 59 -11.26 18.42 -2.31
C ASP A 59 -12.58 18.47 -1.55
N VAL A 60 -13.48 19.39 -1.92
CA VAL A 60 -14.87 19.47 -1.40
C VAL A 60 -15.58 18.11 -1.47
N SER A 61 -15.32 17.33 -2.52
CA SER A 61 -15.86 15.98 -2.72
C SER A 61 -15.47 14.99 -1.60
N PHE A 62 -14.35 15.20 -0.92
CA PHE A 62 -13.92 14.39 0.23
C PHE A 62 -14.94 14.42 1.37
N PHE A 63 -15.54 15.58 1.64
CA PHE A 63 -16.55 15.72 2.69
C PHE A 63 -17.96 15.33 2.21
N LEU A 64 -18.23 15.52 0.91
CA LEU A 64 -19.53 15.28 0.29
C LEU A 64 -19.74 13.87 -0.22
N ALA A 65 -18.72 13.02 -0.23
CA ALA A 65 -18.85 11.63 -0.70
C ALA A 65 -19.82 10.86 0.22
N GLU A 66 -21.11 10.98 -0.07
CA GLU A 66 -22.15 10.04 0.32
C GLU A 66 -21.87 8.75 -0.41
N LYS A 67 -21.40 7.76 0.36
CA LYS A 67 -21.47 6.32 0.12
C LYS A 67 -21.59 5.82 -1.33
N GLU A 68 -20.87 6.42 -2.28
CA GLU A 68 -20.40 5.64 -3.40
C GLU A 68 -19.42 4.65 -2.76
N ALA A 69 -19.79 3.37 -2.78
CA ALA A 69 -18.88 2.31 -2.38
C ALA A 69 -17.53 2.61 -3.04
N ALA A 70 -16.41 2.54 -2.32
CA ALA A 70 -15.11 2.98 -2.84
C ALA A 70 -14.78 2.41 -4.23
N PHE A 71 -15.25 1.19 -4.51
CA PHE A 71 -15.19 0.56 -5.83
C PHE A 71 -16.00 1.27 -6.93
N SER A 72 -17.16 1.85 -6.63
CA SER A 72 -17.94 2.64 -7.58
C SER A 72 -17.18 3.88 -8.05
N LEU A 73 -16.45 4.55 -7.14
CA LEU A 73 -15.59 5.68 -7.50
C LEU A 73 -14.46 5.23 -8.44
N LEU A 74 -13.75 4.17 -8.08
CA LEU A 74 -12.70 3.59 -8.94
C LEU A 74 -13.23 3.16 -10.31
N LEU A 75 -14.40 2.50 -10.35
CA LEU A 75 -15.00 2.04 -11.60
C LEU A 75 -15.50 3.18 -12.49
N LYS A 76 -15.63 4.41 -11.98
CA LYS A 76 -15.99 5.60 -12.77
C LYS A 76 -14.79 6.38 -13.30
N GLU A 77 -13.58 6.07 -12.84
CA GLU A 77 -12.36 6.73 -13.27
C GLU A 77 -12.22 6.66 -14.80
N LYS A 78 -12.04 7.81 -15.45
CA LYS A 78 -12.17 7.92 -16.91
C LYS A 78 -10.97 7.34 -17.63
N SER A 79 -9.78 7.43 -17.03
CA SER A 79 -8.52 6.90 -17.59
C SER A 79 -8.52 5.36 -17.71
N LEU A 80 -9.40 4.67 -16.99
CA LEU A 80 -9.38 3.20 -16.95
C LEU A 80 -9.98 2.56 -18.19
N ASN A 81 -9.17 1.72 -18.84
CA ASN A 81 -9.60 0.90 -19.97
C ASN A 81 -10.57 -0.24 -19.54
N ARG A 82 -11.24 -0.85 -20.53
CA ARG A 82 -12.25 -1.91 -20.29
C ARG A 82 -11.70 -3.12 -19.53
N LYS A 83 -10.45 -3.53 -19.79
CA LYS A 83 -9.83 -4.70 -19.15
C LYS A 83 -9.54 -4.43 -17.68
N VAL A 84 -8.94 -3.28 -17.39
CA VAL A 84 -8.66 -2.86 -16.00
C VAL A 84 -9.94 -2.80 -15.19
N ARG A 85 -11.04 -2.25 -15.75
CA ARG A 85 -12.36 -2.29 -15.08
C ARG A 85 -12.84 -3.70 -14.78
N THR A 86 -12.56 -4.68 -15.64
CA THR A 86 -12.87 -6.09 -15.35
C THR A 86 -12.02 -6.62 -14.19
N TYR A 87 -10.72 -6.32 -14.16
CA TYR A 87 -9.85 -6.72 -13.05
C TYR A 87 -10.26 -6.06 -11.73
N LEU A 88 -10.71 -4.81 -11.74
CA LEU A 88 -11.28 -4.16 -10.57
C LEU A 88 -12.53 -4.86 -10.04
N ARG A 89 -13.36 -5.45 -10.91
CA ARG A 89 -14.50 -6.27 -10.45
C ARG A 89 -14.03 -7.57 -9.80
N HIS A 90 -12.96 -8.19 -10.31
CA HIS A 90 -12.35 -9.36 -9.68
C HIS A 90 -11.77 -9.00 -8.31
N PHE A 91 -11.07 -7.87 -8.21
CA PHE A 91 -10.56 -7.33 -6.95
C PHE A 91 -11.68 -7.08 -5.94
N LYS A 92 -12.79 -6.48 -6.38
CA LYS A 92 -13.99 -6.29 -5.55
C LYS A 92 -14.52 -7.62 -5.00
N SER A 93 -14.74 -8.59 -5.89
CA SER A 93 -15.23 -9.93 -5.52
C SER A 93 -14.28 -10.59 -4.51
N TYR A 94 -12.97 -10.49 -4.74
CA TYR A 94 -11.96 -11.01 -3.84
C TYR A 94 -12.05 -10.37 -2.45
N ALA A 95 -12.16 -9.03 -2.37
CA ALA A 95 -12.29 -8.33 -1.10
C ALA A 95 -13.56 -8.73 -0.33
N GLU A 96 -14.69 -8.89 -1.03
CA GLU A 96 -15.96 -9.32 -0.43
C GLU A 96 -15.87 -10.76 0.12
N ILE A 97 -15.26 -11.68 -0.65
CA ILE A 97 -15.01 -13.06 -0.20
C ILE A 97 -14.08 -13.07 1.00
N TYR A 98 -13.00 -12.29 0.97
CA TYR A 98 -12.03 -12.19 2.06
C TYR A 98 -12.73 -11.78 3.36
N LEU A 99 -13.53 -10.70 3.33
CA LEU A 99 -14.29 -10.22 4.49
C LEU A 99 -15.31 -11.25 4.98
N ARG A 100 -15.96 -11.99 4.06
CA ARG A 100 -16.86 -13.10 4.42
C ARG A 100 -16.08 -14.18 5.16
N LEU A 101 -14.90 -14.59 4.69
CA LEU A 101 -14.08 -15.60 5.36
C LEU A 101 -13.62 -15.14 6.75
N GLU A 102 -13.21 -13.88 6.92
CA GLU A 102 -12.90 -13.32 8.25
C GLU A 102 -14.12 -13.38 9.18
N SER A 103 -15.32 -13.09 8.67
CA SER A 103 -16.55 -13.18 9.44
C SER A 103 -16.91 -14.63 9.81
N LEU A 104 -16.74 -15.58 8.91
CA LEU A 104 -17.06 -17.00 9.15
C LEU A 104 -16.09 -17.66 10.14
N THR A 105 -14.82 -17.24 10.10
CA THR A 105 -13.76 -17.78 10.97
C THR A 105 -13.65 -17.04 12.30
N GLY A 106 -14.10 -15.78 12.37
CA GLY A 106 -13.85 -14.87 13.49
C GLY A 106 -12.44 -14.27 13.49
N LEU A 107 -11.61 -14.58 12.50
CA LEU A 107 -10.22 -14.14 12.41
C LEU A 107 -10.12 -12.81 11.65
N LYS A 108 -10.55 -11.72 12.28
CA LYS A 108 -10.41 -10.36 11.72
C LYS A 108 -9.00 -9.83 11.94
N ALA A 109 -8.44 -9.13 10.95
CA ALA A 109 -7.16 -8.45 11.16
C ALA A 109 -7.32 -7.27 12.12
N THR A 110 -6.30 -7.01 12.93
CA THR A 110 -6.28 -5.87 13.84
C THR A 110 -5.89 -4.63 13.05
N PRO A 111 -6.69 -3.55 13.06
CA PRO A 111 -6.30 -2.32 12.38
C PRO A 111 -5.03 -1.71 12.99
N ALA A 112 -4.11 -1.26 12.16
CA ALA A 112 -2.97 -0.46 12.60
C ALA A 112 -3.45 0.86 13.24
N PRO A 113 -2.67 1.43 14.18
CA PRO A 113 -2.99 2.72 14.78
C PRO A 113 -3.02 3.84 13.73
N ILE A 114 -3.57 4.97 14.14
CA ILE A 114 -3.50 6.23 13.39
C ILE A 114 -2.28 6.98 13.91
N TYR A 115 -1.41 7.39 13.01
CA TYR A 115 -0.19 8.12 13.32
C TYR A 115 -0.39 9.62 13.13
N GLN A 116 0.15 10.42 14.05
CA GLN A 116 0.14 11.88 14.00
C GLN A 116 1.54 12.44 13.70
N THR A 117 2.30 11.74 12.87
CA THR A 117 3.69 12.07 12.58
C THR A 117 3.81 12.90 11.29
N PRO A 118 4.57 14.01 11.31
CA PRO A 118 4.71 14.88 10.15
C PRO A 118 5.68 14.32 9.11
N SER A 119 6.59 13.41 9.48
CA SER A 119 7.70 12.95 8.64
C SER A 119 7.54 11.48 8.22
N PRO A 120 7.88 11.13 6.97
CA PRO A 120 7.86 9.74 6.49
C PRO A 120 8.88 8.86 7.21
N ASP A 121 10.06 9.38 7.56
CA ASP A 121 11.08 8.61 8.30
C ASP A 121 10.66 8.34 9.75
N GLN A 122 9.99 9.31 10.38
CA GLN A 122 9.45 9.13 11.73
C GLN A 122 8.33 8.08 11.71
N LEU A 123 7.42 8.14 10.72
CA LEU A 123 6.39 7.11 10.55
C LEU A 123 6.99 5.72 10.36
N ALA A 124 7.98 5.59 9.48
CA ALA A 124 8.68 4.34 9.24
C ALA A 124 9.34 3.81 10.52
N HIS A 125 9.98 4.68 11.29
CA HIS A 125 10.62 4.30 12.54
C HIS A 125 9.62 3.82 13.59
N GLU A 126 8.55 4.60 13.85
CA GLU A 126 7.50 4.28 14.82
C GLU A 126 6.79 2.97 14.47
N GLU A 127 6.44 2.78 13.19
CA GLU A 127 5.79 1.56 12.73
C GLU A 127 6.73 0.35 12.83
N ARG A 128 8.00 0.49 12.47
CA ARG A 128 9.00 -0.60 12.66
C ARG A 128 9.18 -0.96 14.14
N GLN A 129 9.13 0.02 15.04
CA GLN A 129 9.17 -0.23 16.49
C GLN A 129 7.92 -0.98 16.96
N ARG A 130 6.72 -0.54 16.55
CA ARG A 130 5.45 -1.21 16.86
C ARG A 130 5.44 -2.67 16.41
N LEU A 131 5.98 -2.91 15.22
CA LEU A 131 6.09 -4.23 14.59
C LEU A 131 7.29 -5.05 15.07
N GLN A 132 8.18 -4.48 15.90
CA GLN A 132 9.39 -5.13 16.43
C GLN A 132 10.33 -5.67 15.33
N LEU A 133 10.47 -4.93 14.22
CA LEU A 133 11.25 -5.36 13.05
C LEU A 133 12.76 -5.15 13.20
N GLY A 134 13.21 -4.50 14.29
CA GLY A 134 14.61 -4.12 14.46
C GLY A 134 15.10 -3.22 13.31
N THR A 135 16.35 -3.41 12.90
CA THR A 135 17.00 -2.60 11.85
C THR A 135 17.21 -3.34 10.53
N ASP A 136 16.95 -4.64 10.48
CA ASP A 136 17.18 -5.45 9.28
C ASP A 136 16.13 -5.18 8.19
N PRO A 137 16.44 -5.48 6.91
CA PRO A 137 15.46 -5.35 5.83
C PRO A 137 14.17 -6.11 6.15
N VAL A 138 13.02 -5.56 5.76
CA VAL A 138 11.74 -6.28 5.90
C VAL A 138 11.77 -7.53 5.03
N GLY A 139 11.50 -8.69 5.64
CA GLY A 139 11.42 -9.98 4.94
C GLY A 139 10.11 -10.14 4.16
N ASP A 140 9.20 -11.00 4.63
CA ASP A 140 7.89 -11.20 4.01
C ASP A 140 6.95 -10.03 4.33
N ILE A 141 7.06 -8.96 3.54
CA ILE A 141 6.22 -7.79 3.68
C ILE A 141 4.74 -8.13 3.45
N PHE A 142 4.41 -9.05 2.54
CA PHE A 142 3.02 -9.32 2.19
C PHE A 142 2.25 -9.88 3.40
N SER A 143 2.80 -10.92 4.03
CA SER A 143 2.19 -11.50 5.24
C SER A 143 2.20 -10.52 6.40
N LEU A 144 3.29 -9.77 6.59
CA LEU A 144 3.43 -8.78 7.66
C LEU A 144 2.32 -7.72 7.60
N LEU A 145 2.02 -7.19 6.42
CA LEU A 145 1.03 -6.14 6.25
C LEU A 145 -0.41 -6.67 6.41
N GLU A 146 -0.67 -7.89 5.92
CA GLU A 146 -1.99 -8.52 6.06
C GLU A 146 -2.38 -8.78 7.51
N ILE A 147 -1.47 -9.30 8.33
CA ILE A 147 -1.76 -9.53 9.76
C ILE A 147 -1.90 -8.21 10.54
N ASN A 148 -1.35 -7.11 10.00
CA ASN A 148 -1.41 -5.77 10.57
C ASN A 148 -2.46 -4.85 9.92
N GLY A 149 -3.46 -5.43 9.25
CA GLY A 149 -4.69 -4.73 8.89
C GLY A 149 -4.83 -4.30 7.43
N LEU A 150 -3.79 -4.43 6.61
CA LEU A 150 -3.84 -4.16 5.17
C LEU A 150 -3.92 -5.48 4.37
N ARG A 151 -5.10 -5.86 3.88
CA ARG A 151 -5.26 -7.07 3.05
C ARG A 151 -4.66 -6.82 1.67
N LEU A 152 -3.71 -7.63 1.26
CA LEU A 152 -3.02 -7.44 -0.02
C LEU A 152 -3.50 -8.46 -1.05
N VAL A 153 -3.81 -7.95 -2.23
CA VAL A 153 -4.26 -8.75 -3.39
C VAL A 153 -3.26 -8.55 -4.51
N ARG A 154 -2.49 -9.58 -4.83
CA ARG A 154 -1.57 -9.54 -5.98
C ARG A 154 -2.31 -10.02 -7.21
N GLN A 155 -2.54 -9.15 -8.19
CA GLN A 155 -3.26 -9.47 -9.41
C GLN A 155 -2.48 -9.03 -10.65
N ALA A 156 -2.35 -9.92 -11.64
CA ALA A 156 -1.63 -9.61 -12.88
C ALA A 156 -2.47 -8.71 -13.80
N LEU A 157 -2.24 -7.39 -13.78
CA LEU A 157 -3.01 -6.44 -14.58
C LEU A 157 -2.56 -6.36 -16.06
N GLY A 158 -1.40 -6.93 -16.39
CA GLY A 158 -0.78 -6.87 -17.70
C GLY A 158 0.19 -5.69 -17.86
N LYS A 159 0.89 -5.65 -19.00
CA LYS A 159 1.85 -4.59 -19.36
C LYS A 159 1.23 -3.41 -20.10
N ASP A 160 -0.06 -3.48 -20.42
CA ASP A 160 -0.85 -2.47 -21.12
C ASP A 160 -1.47 -1.42 -20.17
N THR A 161 -1.04 -1.40 -18.92
CA THR A 161 -1.45 -0.44 -17.89
C THR A 161 -0.22 0.04 -17.15
N ASP A 162 -0.24 1.31 -16.78
CA ASP A 162 0.75 1.98 -15.92
C ASP A 162 0.44 1.81 -14.43
N ILE A 163 -0.77 1.40 -14.09
CA ILE A 163 -1.18 1.09 -12.71
C ILE A 163 -0.25 0.03 -12.09
N VAL A 164 0.34 0.42 -10.96
CA VAL A 164 1.22 -0.41 -10.13
C VAL A 164 0.52 -0.85 -8.85
N GLY A 165 -0.33 0.01 -8.28
CA GLY A 165 -1.06 -0.25 -7.05
C GLY A 165 -2.41 0.44 -6.98
N ILE A 166 -3.31 -0.10 -6.15
CA ILE A 166 -4.60 0.53 -5.82
C ILE A 166 -4.86 0.33 -4.34
N PHE A 167 -5.18 1.42 -3.65
CA PHE A 167 -5.57 1.38 -2.26
C PHE A 167 -7.07 1.66 -2.10
N ILE A 168 -7.74 0.87 -1.25
CA ILE A 168 -9.14 1.05 -0.88
C ILE A 168 -9.32 0.83 0.60
N PHE A 169 -10.17 1.65 1.22
CA PHE A 169 -10.64 1.44 2.57
C PHE A 169 -12.16 1.32 2.62
N PHE A 170 -12.63 0.32 3.36
CA PHE A 170 -14.04 0.06 3.61
C PHE A 170 -14.44 0.64 4.96
N ASP A 171 -15.05 1.82 4.94
CA ASP A 171 -15.43 2.58 6.15
C ASP A 171 -16.38 1.80 7.08
N GLN A 172 -17.28 0.95 6.55
CA GLN A 172 -18.24 0.23 7.40
C GLN A 172 -17.59 -0.96 8.11
N GLU A 173 -16.75 -1.69 7.38
CA GLU A 173 -16.07 -2.89 7.84
C GLU A 173 -14.75 -2.58 8.56
N GLN A 174 -14.28 -1.32 8.50
CA GLN A 174 -12.99 -0.87 9.00
C GLN A 174 -11.84 -1.71 8.43
N ALA A 175 -11.90 -1.99 7.13
CA ALA A 175 -10.98 -2.89 6.44
C ALA A 175 -10.26 -2.20 5.29
N ALA A 176 -8.94 -2.32 5.26
CA ALA A 176 -8.10 -1.82 4.18
C ALA A 176 -7.72 -2.94 3.21
N PHE A 177 -7.73 -2.63 1.92
CA PHE A 177 -7.28 -3.50 0.85
C PHE A 177 -6.31 -2.75 -0.06
N GLY A 178 -5.18 -3.38 -0.38
CA GLY A 178 -4.26 -2.96 -1.41
C GLY A 178 -4.25 -3.98 -2.54
N LEU A 179 -4.44 -3.54 -3.79
CA LEU A 179 -4.15 -4.34 -4.96
C LEU A 179 -2.76 -3.98 -5.48
N ILE A 180 -1.95 -4.98 -5.75
CA ILE A 180 -0.60 -4.84 -6.30
C ILE A 180 -0.59 -5.52 -7.68
N ASN A 181 -0.03 -4.83 -8.68
CA ASN A 181 0.12 -5.39 -10.01
C ASN A 181 1.18 -6.51 -10.02
N ALA A 182 0.72 -7.77 -10.00
CA ALA A 182 1.59 -8.94 -10.01
C ALA A 182 2.34 -9.15 -11.35
N SER A 183 2.13 -8.28 -12.35
CA SER A 183 2.89 -8.30 -13.60
C SER A 183 4.25 -7.61 -13.46
N LEU A 184 4.47 -6.88 -12.36
CA LEU A 184 5.74 -6.27 -11.99
C LEU A 184 6.72 -7.32 -11.47
N PRO A 185 8.04 -7.08 -11.54
CA PRO A 185 9.03 -7.84 -10.79
C PRO A 185 8.65 -7.94 -9.30
N GLU A 186 8.98 -9.06 -8.66
CA GLU A 186 8.57 -9.31 -7.27
C GLU A 186 9.12 -8.25 -6.30
N GLU A 187 10.35 -7.78 -6.53
CA GLU A 187 10.97 -6.74 -5.71
C GLU A 187 10.31 -5.37 -5.90
N ASP A 188 9.73 -5.10 -7.07
CA ASP A 188 8.92 -3.89 -7.29
C ASP A 188 7.55 -4.03 -6.59
N GLN A 189 6.98 -5.23 -6.53
CA GLN A 189 5.76 -5.50 -5.75
C GLN A 189 5.99 -5.32 -4.24
N VAL A 190 7.19 -5.63 -3.74
CA VAL A 190 7.58 -5.39 -2.33
C VAL A 190 7.59 -3.88 -2.01
N VAL A 191 8.13 -3.07 -2.92
CA VAL A 191 8.14 -1.61 -2.77
C VAL A 191 6.73 -1.03 -2.83
N GLU A 192 5.91 -1.50 -3.77
CA GLU A 192 4.50 -1.14 -3.86
C GLU A 192 3.72 -1.49 -2.58
N ALA A 193 3.96 -2.68 -2.01
CA ALA A 193 3.31 -3.08 -0.77
C ALA A 193 3.61 -2.10 0.38
N ALA A 194 4.87 -1.66 0.51
CA ALA A 194 5.26 -0.67 1.50
C ALA A 194 4.64 0.72 1.22
N HIS A 195 4.50 1.10 -0.04
CA HIS A 195 3.86 2.36 -0.46
C HIS A 195 2.37 2.37 -0.11
N LEU A 196 1.63 1.33 -0.49
CA LEU A 196 0.22 1.16 -0.12
C LEU A 196 0.04 1.09 1.41
N TYR A 197 1.04 0.58 2.13
CA TYR A 197 1.02 0.60 3.59
C TYR A 197 1.11 2.02 4.15
N SER A 198 1.88 2.92 3.54
CA SER A 198 1.84 4.34 3.91
C SER A 198 0.44 4.93 3.78
N HIS A 199 -0.21 4.70 2.64
CA HIS A 199 -1.59 5.15 2.42
C HIS A 199 -2.55 4.53 3.43
N TYR A 200 -2.35 3.28 3.79
CA TYR A 200 -3.09 2.69 4.89
C TYR A 200 -2.81 3.42 6.20
N LEU A 201 -1.56 3.67 6.59
CA LEU A 201 -1.26 4.30 7.87
C LEU A 201 -1.74 5.75 7.97
N LYS A 202 -1.74 6.49 6.85
CA LYS A 202 -1.94 7.94 6.84
C LYS A 202 -3.17 8.42 6.09
N ASP A 203 -3.52 7.77 4.98
CA ASP A 203 -4.53 8.25 4.04
C ASP A 203 -5.79 7.37 4.02
N ARG A 204 -5.97 6.41 4.95
CA ARG A 204 -7.01 5.38 4.82
C ARG A 204 -8.44 5.90 4.67
N PHE A 205 -8.74 7.09 5.16
CA PHE A 205 -10.08 7.69 5.01
C PHE A 205 -10.19 8.67 3.83
N GLY A 206 -9.10 8.82 3.07
CA GLY A 206 -8.89 9.66 1.88
C GLY A 206 -9.75 9.33 0.66
N GLY A 207 -10.44 8.19 0.68
CA GLY A 207 -11.04 7.58 -0.51
C GLY A 207 -10.07 6.63 -1.22
N PRO A 208 -10.49 6.01 -2.33
CA PRO A 208 -9.63 5.10 -3.07
C PRO A 208 -8.51 5.84 -3.81
N LEU A 209 -7.34 5.21 -3.90
CA LEU A 209 -6.16 5.73 -4.59
C LEU A 209 -5.73 4.76 -5.69
N ILE A 210 -5.22 5.31 -6.79
CA ILE A 210 -4.63 4.56 -7.90
C ILE A 210 -3.22 5.08 -8.10
N ASP A 211 -2.25 4.20 -7.93
CA ASP A 211 -0.84 4.51 -8.07
C ASP A 211 -0.38 4.02 -9.45
N ASN A 212 0.27 4.91 -10.19
CA ASN A 212 0.82 4.63 -11.52
C ASN A 212 2.35 4.60 -11.45
N SER A 213 2.98 3.97 -12.45
CA SER A 213 4.44 3.80 -12.50
C SER A 213 5.21 5.09 -12.32
N ASP A 214 4.67 6.22 -12.78
CA ASP A 214 5.33 7.51 -12.72
C ASP A 214 5.55 8.00 -11.28
N VAL A 215 4.73 7.53 -10.33
CA VAL A 215 4.84 7.85 -8.89
C VAL A 215 6.13 7.28 -8.28
N PHE A 216 6.61 6.14 -8.80
CA PHE A 216 7.80 5.47 -8.26
C PHE A 216 9.12 5.92 -8.90
N LEU A 217 9.06 6.73 -9.98
CA LEU A 217 10.20 6.87 -10.90
C LEU A 217 10.85 8.25 -10.97
N ASP A 218 10.15 9.37 -10.68
CA ASP A 218 10.74 10.70 -10.90
C ASP A 218 10.82 11.57 -9.63
N TYR A 219 11.91 11.36 -8.87
CA TYR A 219 12.26 12.16 -7.68
C TYR A 219 12.41 13.68 -7.95
N TYR A 220 12.43 14.10 -9.22
CA TYR A 220 12.69 15.47 -9.67
C TYR A 220 11.50 16.23 -10.26
N LEU A 221 10.31 15.62 -10.36
CA LEU A 221 9.13 16.35 -10.83
C LEU A 221 8.38 16.95 -9.63
N SER A 222 8.35 18.29 -9.56
CA SER A 222 7.59 19.06 -8.55
C SER A 222 6.07 19.01 -8.74
N LEU A 223 5.58 18.18 -9.66
CA LEU A 223 4.17 18.08 -10.03
C LEU A 223 3.41 16.97 -9.28
N TYR A 224 4.07 16.21 -8.41
CA TYR A 224 3.41 15.12 -7.66
C TYR A 224 2.69 15.62 -6.41
N HIS A 225 1.57 14.97 -6.11
CA HIS A 225 0.80 15.26 -4.89
C HIS A 225 1.66 14.94 -3.65
N PRO A 226 1.71 15.82 -2.62
CA PRO A 226 2.57 15.63 -1.44
C PRO A 226 2.42 14.28 -0.73
N ARG A 227 1.22 13.70 -0.77
CA ARG A 227 0.94 12.37 -0.20
C ARG A 227 1.73 11.24 -0.89
N GLU A 228 1.93 11.32 -2.21
CA GLU A 228 2.65 10.29 -2.97
C GLU A 228 4.14 10.32 -2.64
N LYS A 229 4.70 11.53 -2.59
CA LYS A 229 6.08 11.73 -2.14
C LYS A 229 6.28 11.21 -0.72
N PHE A 230 5.32 11.49 0.18
CA PHE A 230 5.36 10.98 1.55
C PHE A 230 5.35 9.45 1.59
N ALA A 231 4.45 8.82 0.82
CA ALA A 231 4.33 7.36 0.76
C ALA A 231 5.58 6.69 0.18
N GLN A 232 6.17 7.26 -0.87
CA GLN A 232 7.43 6.79 -1.45
C GLN A 232 8.58 6.87 -0.43
N GLU A 233 8.73 8.00 0.26
CA GLU A 233 9.78 8.17 1.26
C GLU A 233 9.59 7.22 2.46
N PHE A 234 8.35 7.03 2.91
CA PHE A 234 8.01 6.06 3.94
C PHE A 234 8.37 4.64 3.48
N ALA A 235 7.99 4.26 2.27
CA ALA A 235 8.19 2.90 1.75
C ALA A 235 9.68 2.52 1.78
N LEU A 236 10.55 3.42 1.33
CA LEU A 236 12.00 3.19 1.35
C LEU A 236 12.54 3.05 2.79
N ALA A 237 12.21 3.99 3.68
CA ALA A 237 12.67 3.96 5.07
C ALA A 237 12.09 2.79 5.87
N PHE A 238 10.87 2.36 5.55
CA PHE A 238 10.19 1.23 6.18
C PHE A 238 10.80 -0.09 5.75
N LEU A 239 11.12 -0.26 4.46
CA LEU A 239 11.76 -1.47 3.94
C LEU A 239 13.18 -1.65 4.48
N LEU A 240 13.98 -0.57 4.47
CA LEU A 240 15.36 -0.59 4.93
C LEU A 240 15.69 0.74 5.63
N PRO A 241 15.95 0.73 6.95
CA PRO A 241 16.38 1.92 7.66
C PRO A 241 17.64 2.53 7.03
N PRO A 242 17.73 3.86 6.90
CA PRO A 242 18.90 4.52 6.31
C PRO A 242 20.22 4.12 6.98
N THR A 243 20.21 3.98 8.31
CA THR A 243 21.36 3.56 9.12
C THR A 243 21.84 2.15 8.78
N LYS A 244 20.91 1.23 8.46
CA LYS A 244 21.28 -0.14 8.08
C LYS A 244 21.94 -0.19 6.72
N LEU A 245 21.49 0.63 5.76
CA LEU A 245 22.14 0.73 4.46
C LEU A 245 23.59 1.20 4.60
N GLN A 246 23.83 2.22 5.44
CA GLN A 246 25.19 2.70 5.72
C GLN A 246 26.08 1.61 6.32
N GLU A 247 25.57 0.88 7.33
CA GLU A 247 26.29 -0.25 7.94
C GLU A 247 26.71 -1.30 6.89
N ILE A 248 25.79 -1.65 5.97
CA ILE A 248 26.07 -2.63 4.91
C ILE A 248 27.14 -2.11 3.94
N LEU A 249 27.08 -0.84 3.55
CA LEU A 249 28.08 -0.24 2.65
C LEU A 249 29.47 -0.24 3.28
N GLU A 250 29.56 0.13 4.56
CA GLU A 250 30.81 0.14 5.32
C GLU A 250 31.38 -1.27 5.53
N ARG A 251 30.51 -2.27 5.72
CA ARG A 251 30.94 -3.64 6.00
C ARG A 251 31.30 -4.43 4.75
N GLU A 252 30.47 -4.37 3.71
CA GLU A 252 30.58 -5.24 2.53
C GLU A 252 31.33 -4.59 1.36
N ILE A 253 31.12 -3.29 1.11
CA ILE A 253 31.65 -2.64 -0.11
C ILE A 253 33.00 -1.97 0.15
N LYS A 254 33.17 -1.31 1.30
CA LYS A 254 34.45 -0.72 1.77
C LYS A 254 35.15 0.18 0.74
N LYS A 255 34.37 0.92 -0.07
CA LYS A 255 34.88 1.84 -1.11
C LYS A 255 34.07 3.14 -1.11
N SER A 256 34.72 4.23 -1.49
CA SER A 256 34.10 5.56 -1.57
C SER A 256 33.27 5.80 -2.84
N ILE A 257 33.45 4.98 -3.88
CA ILE A 257 32.82 5.13 -5.19
C ILE A 257 32.14 3.80 -5.53
N LEU A 258 30.81 3.80 -5.60
CA LEU A 258 30.01 2.62 -5.95
C LEU A 258 29.95 2.38 -7.46
N HIS A 259 30.23 1.19 -7.94
CA HIS A 259 30.00 0.81 -9.34
C HIS A 259 28.63 0.12 -9.51
N TYR A 260 28.24 -0.20 -10.74
CA TYR A 260 26.90 -0.75 -10.98
C TYR A 260 26.76 -2.17 -10.42
N GLU A 261 27.83 -2.96 -10.47
CA GLU A 261 27.92 -4.29 -9.87
C GLU A 261 27.72 -4.29 -8.35
N ASP A 262 28.09 -3.19 -7.68
CA ASP A 262 27.81 -3.00 -6.25
C ASP A 262 26.31 -2.83 -6.00
N ILE A 263 25.60 -2.14 -6.90
CA ILE A 263 24.13 -1.99 -6.82
C ILE A 263 23.43 -3.34 -7.06
N LEU A 264 23.91 -4.11 -8.04
CA LEU A 264 23.42 -5.48 -8.27
C LEU A 264 23.66 -6.38 -7.06
N TYR A 265 24.84 -6.28 -6.44
CA TYR A 265 25.13 -7.02 -5.22
C TYR A 265 24.16 -6.67 -4.08
N LEU A 266 23.92 -5.37 -3.84
CA LEU A 266 22.95 -4.90 -2.85
C LEU A 266 21.52 -5.37 -3.16
N HIS A 267 21.09 -5.30 -4.42
CA HIS A 267 19.80 -5.82 -4.87
C HIS A 267 19.62 -7.30 -4.49
N ARG A 268 20.66 -8.11 -4.73
CA ARG A 268 20.66 -9.53 -4.39
C ARG A 268 20.64 -9.79 -2.89
N LEU A 269 21.40 -9.01 -2.11
CA LEU A 269 21.50 -9.14 -0.67
C LEU A 269 20.20 -8.74 0.03
N LEU A 270 19.60 -7.63 -0.41
CA LEU A 270 18.48 -6.98 0.27
C LEU A 270 17.11 -7.46 -0.25
N LYS A 271 17.05 -8.07 -1.44
CA LYS A 271 15.79 -8.42 -2.12
C LYS A 271 14.87 -7.21 -2.34
N ILE A 272 15.48 -6.05 -2.58
CA ILE A 272 14.82 -4.78 -2.90
C ILE A 272 15.19 -4.41 -4.33
N SER A 273 14.26 -3.81 -5.09
CA SER A 273 14.51 -3.51 -6.50
C SER A 273 15.66 -2.52 -6.68
N ILE A 274 16.39 -2.64 -7.79
CA ILE A 274 17.53 -1.77 -8.13
C ILE A 274 17.12 -0.29 -8.05
N LYS A 275 15.93 0.05 -8.54
CA LYS A 275 15.40 1.41 -8.54
C LYS A 275 15.21 1.95 -7.11
N ALA A 276 14.68 1.15 -6.20
CA ALA A 276 14.50 1.54 -4.81
C ALA A 276 15.85 1.72 -4.11
N ILE A 277 16.83 0.82 -4.34
CA ILE A 277 18.18 0.97 -3.79
C ILE A 277 18.86 2.24 -4.30
N LEU A 278 18.79 2.51 -5.61
CA LEU A 278 19.32 3.75 -6.18
C LEU A 278 18.67 4.98 -5.58
N SER A 279 17.37 4.93 -5.30
CA SER A 279 16.63 6.03 -4.65
C SER A 279 17.08 6.24 -3.19
N MET A 280 17.30 5.15 -2.45
CA MET A 280 17.84 5.22 -1.08
C MET A 280 19.26 5.84 -1.06
N LEU A 281 20.13 5.40 -1.98
CA LEU A 281 21.50 5.92 -2.08
C LEU A 281 21.53 7.39 -2.49
N LEU A 282 20.65 7.81 -3.41
CA LEU A 282 20.53 9.20 -3.82
C LEU A 282 20.06 10.08 -2.65
N ARG A 283 19.05 9.63 -1.90
CA ARG A 283 18.47 10.38 -0.77
C ARG A 283 19.46 10.60 0.36
N GLN A 284 20.37 9.65 0.56
CA GLN A 284 21.45 9.75 1.54
C GLN A 284 22.71 10.42 0.98
N GLU A 285 22.64 11.01 -0.22
CA GLU A 285 23.75 11.70 -0.89
C GLU A 285 24.99 10.81 -1.14
N ILE A 286 24.82 9.48 -1.09
CA ILE A 286 25.88 8.50 -1.34
C ILE A 286 26.24 8.46 -2.84
N ILE A 287 25.25 8.71 -3.70
CA ILE A 287 25.46 8.87 -5.15
C ILE A 287 24.90 10.21 -5.61
N SER A 288 25.55 10.81 -6.62
CA SER A 288 25.09 12.05 -7.21
C SER A 288 23.88 11.83 -8.14
N PRO A 289 23.09 12.88 -8.43
CA PRO A 289 21.98 12.80 -9.39
C PRO A 289 22.41 12.32 -10.78
N THR A 290 23.61 12.70 -11.20
CA THR A 290 24.21 12.24 -12.46
C THR A 290 24.46 10.74 -12.45
N ARG A 291 25.02 10.19 -11.36
CA ARG A 291 25.24 8.74 -11.23
C ARG A 291 23.93 7.96 -11.17
N TYR A 292 22.94 8.48 -10.45
CA TYR A 292 21.60 7.89 -10.41
C TYR A 292 21.02 7.72 -11.82
N LYS A 293 21.00 8.80 -12.62
CA LYS A 293 20.53 8.78 -14.01
C LYS A 293 21.36 7.84 -14.90
N THR A 294 22.66 7.75 -14.66
CA THR A 294 23.54 6.83 -15.37
C THR A 294 23.19 5.38 -15.04
N PHE A 295 23.08 5.02 -13.76
CA PHE A 295 22.78 3.66 -13.32
C PHE A 295 21.38 3.18 -13.71
N LEU A 296 20.38 4.06 -13.75
CA LEU A 296 19.05 3.70 -14.26
C LEU A 296 19.04 3.24 -15.71
N LYS A 297 20.03 3.63 -16.52
CA LYS A 297 20.15 3.24 -17.93
C LYS A 297 20.88 1.91 -18.14
N PHE A 298 21.47 1.34 -17.09
CA PHE A 298 22.19 0.08 -17.22
C PHE A 298 21.24 -1.09 -17.42
N ASP A 299 21.68 -2.04 -18.23
CA ASP A 299 21.00 -3.32 -18.43
C ASP A 299 21.32 -4.24 -17.24
N SER A 300 20.37 -4.35 -16.31
CA SER A 300 20.51 -5.20 -15.12
C SER A 300 20.63 -6.68 -15.46
N GLU A 301 19.93 -7.18 -16.48
CA GLU A 301 19.98 -8.59 -16.85
C GLU A 301 21.37 -8.95 -17.40
N LYS A 302 21.91 -8.09 -18.27
CA LYS A 302 23.29 -8.26 -18.75
C LYS A 302 24.30 -8.19 -17.62
N GLY A 303 24.12 -7.26 -16.68
CA GLY A 303 24.97 -7.13 -15.50
C GLY A 303 24.95 -8.38 -14.60
N GLU A 304 23.75 -8.89 -14.29
CA GLU A 304 23.55 -10.12 -13.51
C GLU A 304 24.26 -11.32 -14.14
N LYS A 305 24.11 -11.48 -15.46
CA LYS A 305 24.76 -12.55 -16.20
C LYS A 305 26.29 -12.47 -16.15
N LEU A 306 26.84 -11.26 -16.36
CA LEU A 306 28.29 -11.04 -16.41
C LEU A 306 28.95 -11.16 -15.02
N CYS A 307 28.32 -10.59 -13.99
CA CYS A 307 28.90 -10.50 -12.65
C CYS A 307 28.57 -11.70 -11.76
N PHE A 308 27.37 -12.28 -11.91
CA PHE A 308 26.84 -13.29 -10.99
C PHE A 308 26.36 -14.58 -11.67
N LYS A 309 26.59 -14.74 -12.99
CA LYS A 309 26.31 -15.97 -13.76
C LYS A 309 24.89 -16.52 -13.60
N ASP A 310 23.90 -15.62 -13.46
CA ASP A 310 22.49 -15.98 -13.30
C ASP A 310 22.21 -16.91 -12.11
N LEU A 311 23.04 -16.86 -11.06
CA LEU A 311 22.85 -17.64 -9.82
C LEU A 311 21.52 -17.32 -9.10
N PHE A 312 20.86 -16.22 -9.47
CA PHE A 312 19.45 -15.97 -9.17
C PHE A 312 18.70 -15.96 -10.49
N PRO A 313 17.90 -16.99 -10.80
CA PRO A 313 17.10 -16.98 -12.02
C PRO A 313 16.07 -15.85 -11.94
N PRO A 314 15.76 -15.17 -13.06
CA PRO A 314 14.69 -14.19 -13.10
C PRO A 314 13.36 -14.83 -12.65
N SER A 315 12.49 -14.03 -12.02
CA SER A 315 11.26 -14.48 -11.38
C SER A 315 10.44 -15.47 -12.24
N LYS A 316 9.90 -16.51 -11.59
CA LYS A 316 9.19 -17.64 -12.20
C LYS A 316 7.92 -17.19 -12.96
N GLY A 317 7.72 -17.75 -14.16
CA GLY A 317 6.43 -17.95 -14.85
C GLY A 317 5.62 -16.68 -15.19
N LYS A 318 5.37 -16.44 -16.48
CA LYS A 318 4.42 -15.38 -16.89
C LYS A 318 3.02 -15.69 -16.35
N LEU A 319 2.54 -14.88 -15.40
CA LEU A 319 1.16 -14.95 -14.93
C LEU A 319 0.19 -14.67 -16.08
N LYS A 320 -0.95 -15.38 -16.07
CA LYS A 320 -2.04 -15.07 -17.00
C LYS A 320 -2.65 -13.73 -16.62
N ARG A 321 -3.07 -12.94 -17.60
CA ARG A 321 -3.75 -11.67 -17.33
C ARG A 321 -4.99 -11.88 -16.47
N GLY A 322 -5.15 -11.05 -15.45
CA GLY A 322 -6.23 -11.11 -14.47
C GLY A 322 -6.06 -12.17 -13.38
N GLN A 323 -5.03 -13.02 -13.47
CA GLN A 323 -4.75 -14.04 -12.46
C GLN A 323 -4.43 -13.38 -11.11
N ILE A 324 -5.10 -13.86 -10.06
CA ILE A 324 -4.85 -13.47 -8.68
C ILE A 324 -3.91 -14.49 -8.06
N ILE A 325 -2.93 -14.00 -7.30
CA ILE A 325 -2.11 -14.82 -6.41
C ILE A 325 -2.73 -14.70 -5.03
N ASN A 326 -3.30 -15.79 -4.53
CA ASN A 326 -3.86 -15.84 -3.18
C ASN A 326 -2.76 -15.61 -2.14
N SER A 327 -3.07 -14.81 -1.13
CA SER A 327 -2.18 -14.65 0.01
C SER A 327 -2.27 -15.84 0.95
N ASP A 328 -1.20 -16.08 1.72
CA ASP A 328 -1.16 -17.17 2.70
C ASP A 328 -2.29 -17.05 3.72
N ARG A 329 -2.61 -15.81 4.12
CA ARG A 329 -3.72 -15.56 5.05
C ARG A 329 -5.07 -15.86 4.43
N PHE A 330 -5.31 -15.49 3.16
CA PHE A 330 -6.54 -15.85 2.45
C PHE A 330 -6.71 -17.37 2.38
N CYS A 331 -5.66 -18.10 1.98
CA CYS A 331 -5.66 -19.55 1.92
C CYS A 331 -5.98 -20.16 3.29
N ARG A 332 -5.34 -19.66 4.35
CA ARG A 332 -5.60 -20.09 5.73
C ARG A 332 -7.05 -19.84 6.15
N LEU A 333 -7.61 -18.68 5.84
CA LEU A 333 -9.00 -18.34 6.16
C LEU A 333 -9.99 -19.27 5.45
N ALA A 334 -9.74 -19.63 4.19
CA ALA A 334 -10.56 -20.59 3.46
C ALA A 334 -10.52 -21.99 4.10
N ILE A 335 -9.32 -22.50 4.42
CA ILE A 335 -9.16 -23.80 5.10
C ILE A 335 -9.81 -23.79 6.48
N GLU A 336 -9.65 -22.72 7.26
CA GLU A 336 -10.26 -22.60 8.59
C GLU A 336 -11.80 -22.55 8.51
N ALA A 337 -12.35 -21.84 7.52
CA ALA A 337 -13.79 -21.81 7.28
C ALA A 337 -14.33 -23.20 6.92
N LEU A 338 -13.60 -23.96 6.10
CA LEU A 338 -13.94 -25.34 5.75
C LEU A 338 -13.88 -26.26 6.98
N ARG A 339 -12.81 -26.19 7.78
CA ARG A 339 -12.69 -26.98 9.02
C ARG A 339 -13.82 -26.68 10.02
N LYS A 340 -14.28 -25.42 10.07
CA LYS A 340 -15.45 -24.99 10.86
C LYS A 340 -16.80 -25.36 10.22
N LYS A 341 -16.81 -26.06 9.08
CA LYS A 341 -18.01 -26.43 8.31
C LYS A 341 -18.87 -25.21 7.94
N LYS A 342 -18.23 -24.07 7.70
CA LYS A 342 -18.88 -22.80 7.31
C LYS A 342 -18.97 -22.61 5.80
N ILE A 343 -18.16 -23.33 5.05
CA ILE A 343 -18.16 -23.44 3.58
C ILE A 343 -18.03 -24.91 3.20
N THR A 344 -18.38 -25.27 1.96
CA THR A 344 -18.23 -26.64 1.45
C THR A 344 -16.81 -26.89 0.92
N THR A 345 -16.47 -28.16 0.69
CA THR A 345 -15.18 -28.53 0.11
C THR A 345 -15.05 -28.02 -1.32
N GLU A 346 -16.12 -28.05 -2.10
CA GLU A 346 -16.19 -27.49 -3.45
C GLU A 346 -15.91 -25.99 -3.44
N GLU A 347 -16.57 -25.25 -2.54
CA GLU A 347 -16.35 -23.82 -2.40
C GLU A 347 -14.89 -23.51 -2.00
N ALA A 348 -14.32 -24.26 -1.06
CA ALA A 348 -12.93 -24.06 -0.66
C ALA A 348 -11.94 -24.37 -1.80
N ALA A 349 -12.19 -25.44 -2.55
CA ALA A 349 -11.36 -25.84 -3.69
C ALA A 349 -11.38 -24.77 -4.81
N ASP A 350 -12.56 -24.21 -5.10
CA ASP A 350 -12.71 -23.10 -6.05
C ASP A 350 -11.90 -21.87 -5.63
N LEU A 351 -11.98 -21.49 -4.34
CA LEU A 351 -11.24 -20.35 -3.78
C LEU A 351 -9.72 -20.55 -3.79
N LEU A 352 -9.27 -21.77 -3.53
CA LEU A 352 -7.86 -22.15 -3.48
C LEU A 352 -7.27 -22.50 -4.85
N HIS A 353 -8.12 -22.64 -5.87
CA HIS A 353 -7.76 -23.15 -7.19
C HIS A 353 -7.11 -24.55 -7.10
N SER A 354 -7.68 -25.43 -6.29
CA SER A 354 -7.22 -26.81 -6.06
C SER A 354 -8.27 -27.84 -6.51
N ASP A 355 -7.88 -29.11 -6.65
CA ASP A 355 -8.83 -30.20 -6.89
C ASP A 355 -9.64 -30.53 -5.63
N VAL A 356 -10.94 -30.77 -5.80
CA VAL A 356 -11.87 -31.05 -4.69
C VAL A 356 -11.54 -32.36 -3.99
N ASN A 357 -11.20 -33.41 -4.75
CA ASN A 357 -10.93 -34.74 -4.21
C ASN A 357 -9.59 -34.76 -3.47
N GLU A 358 -8.56 -34.13 -4.03
CA GLU A 358 -7.25 -33.99 -3.38
C GLU A 358 -7.37 -33.22 -2.06
N LEU A 359 -8.10 -32.09 -2.05
CA LEU A 359 -8.33 -31.30 -0.84
C LEU A 359 -9.11 -32.09 0.21
N SER A 360 -10.16 -32.80 -0.21
CA SER A 360 -10.96 -33.64 0.69
C SER A 360 -10.14 -34.78 1.31
N ALA A 361 -9.29 -35.44 0.50
CA ALA A 361 -8.45 -36.54 0.97
C ALA A 361 -7.40 -36.05 1.97
N TRP A 362 -6.78 -34.90 1.72
CA TRP A 362 -5.78 -34.31 2.61
C TRP A 362 -6.37 -33.89 3.97
N LEU A 363 -7.59 -33.35 4.00
CA LEU A 363 -8.27 -32.91 5.23
C LEU A 363 -8.90 -34.04 6.04
N ALA A 364 -8.94 -35.26 5.51
CA ALA A 364 -9.44 -36.43 6.22
C ALA A 364 -8.43 -36.99 7.26
N ILE A 365 -7.18 -36.51 7.22
CA ILE A 365 -6.09 -36.79 8.15
C ILE A 365 -6.10 -35.73 9.26
#